data_AF-A0A6J1R7I7-F1
#
_entry.id   AF-A0A6J1R7I7-F1
#
_cell.length_a   1.000
_cell.length_b   1.000
_cell.length_c   1.000
_cell.angle_alpha   90.00
_cell.angle_beta   90.00
_cell.angle_gamma   90.00
#
_symmetry.space_group_name_H-M   'P 1'
#
loop_
_entity.id
_entity.type
_entity.pdbx_description
1 polymer ?
#
loop_
_entity_poly.entity_id
_entity_poly.type
_entity_poly.pdbx_seq_one_letter_code
_entity_poly.pdbx_strand_id
1 'polypeptide(L)'
;MRILKLTFILLTICGCWRPDSWSSLHKRLAYYVYASIIVLLLNTFLLSQLMDVILTVDNADDFSDNFFVLICMFISCCKSFIMLINRKNIIMLVDILMEKPCRPSRSTEINILYKFDKSIQINTWRFVCLGTVTLSCIMLSSLSINFRHRKLTYRAWLPFDYSSTLLFYLAYIHQLISLTVAAFLNVGFDTLICGLLVHVCCQIEIFTYRLRKIVSYSDVLRDCTCVCYKYEI
;
A
#
# COMPACT_ATOMS: atom_id res chain seq x y z
N MET A 1 11.92 0.86 16.06
CA MET A 1 10.48 1.03 15.75
C MET A 1 10.40 1.26 14.25
N ARG A 2 9.63 0.48 13.48
CA ARG A 2 9.57 0.65 12.02
C ARG A 2 8.30 1.40 11.69
N ILE A 3 8.41 2.56 11.06
CA ILE A 3 7.27 3.32 10.55
C ILE A 3 6.48 2.46 9.54
N LEU A 4 5.18 2.75 9.39
CA LEU A 4 4.31 2.11 8.38
C LEU A 4 4.24 0.56 8.47
N LYS A 5 4.35 0.01 9.69
CA LYS A 5 4.41 -1.44 9.92
C LYS A 5 3.24 -2.21 9.27
N LEU A 6 2.00 -1.73 9.43
CA LEU A 6 0.81 -2.37 8.86
C LEU A 6 0.85 -2.39 7.33
N THR A 7 1.22 -1.28 6.71
CA THR A 7 1.36 -1.16 5.26
C THR A 7 2.41 -2.13 4.71
N PHE A 8 3.59 -2.19 5.34
CA PHE A 8 4.62 -3.13 4.90
C PHE A 8 4.22 -4.60 5.12
N ILE A 9 3.44 -4.92 6.15
CA ILE A 9 2.87 -6.27 6.35
C ILE A 9 1.91 -6.59 5.19
N LEU A 10 1.03 -5.65 4.83
CA LEU A 10 0.07 -5.84 3.73
C LEU A 10 0.81 -6.08 2.40
N LEU A 11 1.82 -5.27 2.09
CA LEU A 11 2.66 -5.43 0.90
C LEU A 11 3.48 -6.72 0.91
N THR A 12 3.85 -7.21 2.10
CA THR A 12 4.51 -8.50 2.28
C THR A 12 3.57 -9.64 1.91
N ILE A 13 2.36 -9.62 2.47
CA ILE A 13 1.30 -10.62 2.21
C ILE A 13 0.92 -10.62 0.73
N CYS A 14 0.94 -9.47 0.07
CA CYS A 14 0.62 -9.40 -1.36
C CYS A 14 1.82 -9.70 -2.29
N GLY A 15 2.96 -10.16 -1.75
CA GLY A 15 4.10 -10.59 -2.56
C GLY A 15 4.99 -9.48 -3.13
N CYS A 16 4.80 -8.21 -2.74
CA CYS A 16 5.59 -7.10 -3.29
C CYS A 16 6.72 -6.59 -2.39
N TRP A 17 6.71 -6.90 -1.09
CA TRP A 17 7.74 -6.43 -0.16
C TRP A 17 8.30 -7.52 0.74
N ARG A 18 9.56 -7.93 0.52
CA ARG A 18 10.22 -8.90 1.39
C ARG A 18 10.53 -8.29 2.77
N PRO A 19 10.14 -8.94 3.89
CA PRO A 19 10.50 -8.50 5.22
C PRO A 19 11.99 -8.76 5.52
N ASP A 20 12.64 -7.85 6.22
CA ASP A 20 14.08 -7.96 6.52
C ASP A 20 14.41 -9.05 7.55
N SER A 21 13.41 -9.50 8.33
CA SER A 21 13.57 -10.62 9.26
C SER A 21 13.82 -11.97 8.56
N TRP A 22 13.59 -12.04 7.24
CA TRP A 22 13.78 -13.25 6.44
C TRP A 22 15.12 -13.20 5.69
N SER A 23 16.20 -13.10 6.47
CA SER A 23 17.58 -12.98 5.95
C SER A 23 18.18 -14.30 5.47
N SER A 24 17.67 -15.45 5.92
CA SER A 24 18.19 -16.76 5.50
C SER A 24 17.92 -17.03 4.02
N LEU A 25 18.90 -17.65 3.34
CA LEU A 25 18.84 -17.98 1.91
C LEU A 25 17.56 -18.73 1.52
N HIS A 26 17.17 -19.73 2.32
CA HIS A 26 15.97 -20.54 2.10
C HIS A 26 14.67 -19.72 2.19
N LYS A 27 14.51 -18.90 3.24
CA LYS A 27 13.32 -18.03 3.39
C LYS A 27 13.25 -16.99 2.28
N ARG A 28 14.40 -16.47 1.87
CA ARG A 28 14.53 -15.53 0.78
C ARG A 28 14.09 -16.13 -0.56
N LEU A 29 14.58 -17.33 -0.88
CA LEU A 29 14.20 -18.04 -2.10
C LEU A 29 12.70 -18.36 -2.10
N ALA A 30 12.17 -18.90 -1.01
CA ALA A 30 10.76 -19.21 -0.86
C ALA A 30 9.87 -17.98 -1.09
N TYR A 31 10.25 -16.81 -0.54
CA TYR A 31 9.53 -15.57 -0.77
C TYR A 31 9.59 -15.11 -2.23
N TYR A 32 10.73 -15.25 -2.92
CA TYR A 32 10.82 -14.88 -4.34
C TYR A 32 9.99 -15.79 -5.24
N VAL A 33 9.94 -17.10 -4.96
CA VAL A 33 9.05 -18.03 -5.67
C VAL A 33 7.60 -17.63 -5.43
N TYR A 34 7.22 -17.40 -4.18
CA TYR A 34 5.89 -16.92 -3.81
C TYR A 34 5.50 -15.61 -4.52
N ALA A 35 6.36 -14.60 -4.47
CA ALA A 35 6.16 -13.32 -5.14
C ALA A 35 6.02 -13.49 -6.66
N SER A 36 6.84 -14.36 -7.28
CA SER A 36 6.76 -14.65 -8.71
C SER A 36 5.42 -15.31 -9.07
N ILE A 37 4.92 -16.23 -8.24
CA ILE A 37 3.59 -16.83 -8.41
C ILE A 37 2.50 -15.76 -8.36
N ILE A 38 2.55 -14.85 -7.38
CA ILE A 38 1.56 -13.77 -7.27
C ILE A 38 1.60 -12.85 -8.50
N VAL A 39 2.79 -12.46 -8.96
CA VAL A 39 2.95 -11.64 -10.17
C VAL A 39 2.39 -12.37 -11.40
N LEU A 40 2.66 -13.67 -11.54
CA LEU A 40 2.10 -14.48 -12.63
C LEU A 40 0.57 -14.56 -12.57
N LEU A 41 -0.02 -14.74 -11.40
CA LEU A 41 -1.48 -14.75 -11.20
C LEU A 41 -2.11 -13.42 -11.65
N LEU A 42 -1.54 -12.30 -11.20
CA LEU A 42 -2.05 -10.96 -11.55
C LEU A 42 -1.93 -10.68 -13.05
N ASN A 43 -0.79 -11.00 -13.68
CA ASN A 43 -0.58 -10.74 -15.11
C ASN A 43 -1.43 -11.65 -15.99
N THR A 44 -1.61 -12.93 -15.62
CA THR A 44 -2.48 -13.84 -16.38
C THR A 44 -3.94 -13.40 -16.31
N PHE A 45 -4.42 -12.92 -15.16
CA PHE A 45 -5.76 -12.34 -15.04
C PHE A 45 -5.90 -11.04 -15.84
N LEU A 46 -4.90 -10.15 -15.80
CA LEU A 46 -4.87 -8.92 -16.60
C LEU A 46 -4.97 -9.20 -18.10
N LEU A 47 -4.18 -10.15 -18.61
CA LEU A 47 -4.20 -10.53 -20.03
C LEU A 47 -5.56 -11.13 -20.44
N SER A 48 -6.16 -11.94 -19.57
CA SER A 48 -7.48 -12.53 -19.79
C SER A 48 -8.58 -11.47 -19.90
N GLN A 49 -8.54 -10.45 -19.03
CA GLN A 49 -9.45 -9.29 -19.08
C GLN A 49 -9.21 -8.42 -20.32
N LEU A 50 -7.93 -8.18 -20.68
CA LEU A 50 -7.57 -7.40 -21.86
C LEU A 50 -8.11 -8.05 -23.14
N MET A 51 -7.91 -9.36 -23.28
CA MET A 51 -8.40 -10.11 -24.43
C MET A 51 -9.93 -10.12 -24.51
N ASP A 52 -10.63 -10.22 -23.38
CA ASP A 52 -12.09 -10.16 -23.37
C ASP A 52 -12.61 -8.81 -23.90
N VAL A 53 -12.02 -7.71 -23.44
CA VAL A 53 -12.38 -6.33 -23.85
C VAL A 53 -12.07 -6.10 -25.33
N ILE A 54 -10.95 -6.61 -25.85
CA ILE A 54 -10.61 -6.49 -27.27
C ILE A 54 -11.57 -7.29 -28.16
N LEU A 55 -11.98 -8.48 -27.71
CA LEU A 55 -12.81 -9.40 -28.47
C LEU A 55 -14.32 -9.13 -28.32
N THR A 56 -14.74 -8.42 -27.27
CA THR A 56 -16.15 -8.18 -26.95
C THR A 56 -16.44 -6.68 -26.92
N VAL A 57 -16.82 -6.12 -28.07
CA VAL A 57 -17.11 -4.68 -28.22
C VAL A 57 -18.63 -4.40 -28.28
N ASP A 58 -19.48 -5.43 -28.40
CA ASP A 58 -20.87 -5.25 -28.84
C ASP A 58 -21.89 -4.90 -27.74
N ASN A 59 -21.57 -5.10 -26.45
CA ASN A 59 -22.47 -4.77 -25.33
C ASN A 59 -21.83 -3.76 -24.37
N ALA A 60 -22.37 -2.53 -24.33
CA ALA A 60 -21.77 -1.40 -23.60
C ALA A 60 -21.78 -1.58 -22.08
N ASP A 61 -22.83 -2.19 -21.50
CA ASP A 61 -22.93 -2.38 -20.05
C ASP A 61 -21.91 -3.42 -19.56
N ASP A 62 -21.84 -4.57 -20.24
CA ASP A 62 -20.86 -5.63 -19.93
C ASP A 62 -19.42 -5.16 -20.17
N PHE A 63 -19.20 -4.34 -21.20
CA PHE A 63 -17.90 -3.73 -21.50
C PHE A 63 -17.44 -2.82 -20.35
N SER A 64 -18.34 -1.97 -19.85
CA SER A 64 -18.03 -1.01 -18.79
C SER A 64 -17.53 -1.70 -17.52
N ASP A 65 -18.24 -2.75 -17.06
CA ASP A 65 -17.90 -3.48 -15.84
C ASP A 65 -16.52 -4.17 -15.93
N ASN A 66 -16.23 -4.85 -17.05
CA ASN A 66 -14.92 -5.48 -17.23
C ASN A 66 -13.79 -4.45 -17.42
N PHE A 67 -14.08 -3.33 -18.08
CA PHE A 67 -13.12 -2.27 -18.32
C PHE A 67 -12.66 -1.60 -17.02
N PHE A 68 -13.56 -1.37 -16.05
CA PHE A 68 -13.19 -0.85 -14.74
C PHE A 68 -12.23 -1.78 -13.99
N VAL A 69 -12.49 -3.10 -14.04
CA VAL A 69 -11.61 -4.10 -13.42
C VAL A 69 -10.27 -4.16 -14.14
N LEU A 70 -10.27 -4.12 -15.48
CA LEU A 70 -9.06 -4.10 -16.30
C LEU A 70 -8.14 -2.92 -15.92
N ILE A 71 -8.69 -1.71 -15.82
CA ILE A 71 -7.93 -0.52 -15.41
C ILE A 71 -7.37 -0.70 -14.00
N CYS A 72 -8.19 -1.16 -13.05
CA CYS A 72 -7.74 -1.41 -11.67
C CYS A 72 -6.56 -2.41 -11.63
N MET A 73 -6.65 -3.51 -12.38
CA MET A 73 -5.59 -4.51 -12.47
C MET A 73 -4.32 -3.94 -13.13
N PHE A 74 -4.48 -3.16 -14.19
CA PHE A 74 -3.37 -2.52 -14.90
C PHE A 74 -2.61 -1.57 -13.97
N ILE A 75 -3.32 -0.69 -13.24
CA ILE A 75 -2.74 0.21 -12.25
C ILE A 75 -2.00 -0.58 -11.16
N SER A 76 -2.57 -1.67 -10.67
CA SER A 76 -1.94 -2.53 -9.64
C SER A 76 -0.62 -3.12 -10.13
N CYS A 77 -0.59 -3.60 -11.37
CA CYS A 77 0.62 -4.14 -12.00
C CYS A 77 1.68 -3.05 -12.17
N CYS A 78 1.31 -1.90 -12.72
CA CYS A 78 2.20 -0.74 -12.88
C CYS A 78 2.81 -0.29 -11.55
N LYS A 79 1.98 -0.11 -10.50
CA LYS A 79 2.45 0.25 -9.15
C LYS A 79 3.41 -0.79 -8.58
N SER A 80 3.14 -2.07 -8.82
CA SER A 80 4.01 -3.18 -8.38
C SER A 80 5.37 -3.14 -9.06
N PHE A 81 5.43 -2.95 -10.39
CA PHE A 81 6.69 -2.78 -11.12
C PHE A 81 7.46 -1.54 -10.65
N ILE A 82 6.78 -0.41 -10.51
CA ILE A 82 7.38 0.85 -10.04
C ILE A 82 7.99 0.65 -8.65
N MET A 83 7.31 -0.04 -7.73
CA MET A 83 7.84 -0.29 -6.40
C MET A 83 9.06 -1.21 -6.40
N LEU A 84 9.08 -2.22 -7.29
CA LEU A 84 10.25 -3.10 -7.43
C LEU A 84 11.48 -2.32 -7.92
N ILE A 85 11.30 -1.43 -8.91
CA ILE A 85 12.36 -0.57 -9.44
C ILE A 85 12.85 0.42 -8.36
N ASN A 86 11.91 1.08 -7.69
CA ASN A 86 12.20 2.13 -6.70
C ASN A 86 12.45 1.61 -5.28
N ARG A 87 12.59 0.28 -5.09
CA ARG A 87 12.73 -0.33 -3.76
C ARG A 87 13.85 0.29 -2.93
N LYS A 88 15.02 0.53 -3.55
CA LYS A 88 16.17 1.15 -2.88
C LYS A 88 15.85 2.58 -2.41
N ASN A 89 15.14 3.34 -3.22
CA ASN A 89 14.74 4.71 -2.90
C ASN A 89 13.73 4.74 -1.75
N ILE A 90 12.77 3.81 -1.73
CA ILE A 90 11.80 3.69 -0.63
C ILE A 90 12.49 3.31 0.67
N ILE A 91 13.46 2.38 0.64
CA ILE A 91 14.25 2.00 1.83
C ILE A 91 15.03 3.22 2.34
N MET A 92 15.76 3.89 1.46
CA MET A 92 16.51 5.10 1.79
C MET A 92 15.61 6.19 2.40
N LEU A 93 14.42 6.41 1.85
CA LEU A 93 13.46 7.38 2.39
C LEU A 93 13.00 7.00 3.81
N VAL A 94 12.70 5.72 4.03
CA VAL A 94 12.32 5.20 5.36
C VAL A 94 13.48 5.33 6.35
N ASP A 95 14.71 5.07 5.92
CA ASP A 95 15.90 5.17 6.76
C ASP A 95 16.18 6.62 7.15
N ILE A 96 16.08 7.57 6.21
CA ILE A 96 16.21 9.01 6.48
C ILE A 96 15.20 9.47 7.55
N LEU A 97 13.96 8.99 7.48
CA LEU A 97 12.91 9.33 8.46
C LEU A 97 13.19 8.75 9.87
N MET A 98 14.01 7.70 9.96
CA MET A 98 14.33 6.99 11.20
C MET A 98 15.67 7.42 11.82
N GLU A 99 16.57 8.01 11.03
CA GLU A 99 17.90 8.44 11.47
C GLU A 99 17.95 9.91 11.94
N LYS A 100 19.10 10.33 12.49
CA LYS A 100 19.34 11.76 12.80
C LYS A 100 19.48 12.53 11.48
N PRO A 101 18.88 13.71 11.31
CA PRO A 101 18.30 14.61 12.32
C PRO A 101 16.80 14.39 12.62
N CYS A 102 16.10 13.54 11.87
CA CYS A 102 14.64 13.33 11.95
C CYS A 102 14.19 12.55 13.19
N ARG A 103 15.10 11.83 13.84
CA ARG A 103 14.80 11.10 15.08
C ARG A 103 14.38 12.06 16.21
N PRO A 104 13.17 11.91 16.78
CA PRO A 104 12.73 12.73 17.89
C PRO A 104 13.55 12.40 19.14
N SER A 105 13.97 13.43 19.87
CA SER A 105 14.81 13.27 21.08
C SER A 105 14.13 13.76 22.36
N ARG A 106 13.13 14.64 22.24
CA ARG A 106 12.40 15.22 23.39
C ARG A 106 11.01 14.60 23.52
N SER A 107 10.48 14.58 24.75
CA SER A 107 9.14 14.07 25.06
C SER A 107 8.04 14.74 24.23
N THR A 108 8.16 16.04 23.95
CA THR A 108 7.25 16.78 23.08
C THR A 108 7.30 16.31 21.63
N GLU A 109 8.49 16.11 21.06
CA GLU A 109 8.67 15.58 19.70
C GLU A 109 8.14 14.14 19.57
N ILE A 110 8.32 13.32 20.61
CA ILE A 110 7.79 11.96 20.68
C ILE A 110 6.25 11.98 20.69
N ASN A 111 5.62 12.92 21.41
CA ASN A 111 4.17 13.03 21.44
C ASN A 111 3.59 13.46 20.08
N ILE A 112 4.27 14.38 19.38
CA ILE A 112 3.92 14.77 18.00
C ILE A 112 3.98 13.54 17.08
N LEU A 113 5.11 12.83 17.09
CA LEU A 113 5.28 11.62 16.27
C LEU A 113 4.19 10.57 16.57
N TYR A 114 3.92 10.31 17.84
CA TYR A 114 2.90 9.34 18.25
C TYR A 114 1.50 9.69 17.73
N LYS A 115 1.13 10.98 17.74
CA LYS A 115 -0.16 11.45 17.21
C LYS A 115 -0.29 11.16 15.71
N PHE A 116 0.76 11.42 14.94
CA PHE A 116 0.78 11.14 13.50
C PHE A 116 0.82 9.65 13.21
N ASP A 117 1.66 8.87 13.91
CA ASP A 117 1.72 7.41 13.77
C ASP A 117 0.37 6.76 14.04
N LYS A 118 -0.32 7.20 15.10
CA LYS A 118 -1.67 6.73 15.43
C LYS A 118 -2.68 7.08 14.33
N SER A 119 -2.60 8.29 13.76
CA SER A 119 -3.44 8.68 12.63
C SER A 119 -3.21 7.80 11.39
N ILE A 120 -1.94 7.54 11.04
CA ILE A 120 -1.56 6.67 9.91
C ILE A 120 -2.09 5.26 10.13
N GLN A 121 -1.92 4.70 11.33
CA GLN A 121 -2.39 3.35 11.65
C GLN A 121 -3.92 3.24 11.57
N ILE A 122 -4.65 4.21 12.13
CA ILE A 122 -6.12 4.23 12.06
C ILE A 122 -6.58 4.35 10.61
N ASN A 123 -5.96 5.23 9.82
CA ASN A 123 -6.31 5.40 8.41
C ASN A 123 -6.07 4.12 7.62
N THR A 124 -4.90 3.51 7.78
CA THR A 124 -4.54 2.23 7.13
C THR A 124 -5.54 1.13 7.51
N TRP A 125 -5.89 1.03 8.80
CA TRP A 125 -6.86 0.05 9.27
C TRP A 125 -8.25 0.27 8.65
N ARG A 126 -8.71 1.53 8.55
CA ARG A 126 -9.97 1.87 7.89
C ARG A 126 -9.98 1.45 6.42
N PHE A 127 -8.92 1.72 5.67
CA PHE A 127 -8.80 1.29 4.27
C PHE A 127 -8.83 -0.23 4.13
N VAL A 128 -8.10 -0.96 4.99
CA VAL A 128 -8.14 -2.43 5.01
C VAL A 128 -9.53 -2.94 5.35
N CYS A 129 -10.20 -2.40 6.36
CA CYS A 129 -11.57 -2.77 6.71
C CYS A 129 -12.56 -2.51 5.56
N LEU A 130 -12.52 -1.32 4.95
CA LEU A 130 -13.36 -0.99 3.79
C LEU A 130 -13.10 -1.96 2.63
N GLY A 131 -11.82 -2.23 2.31
CA GLY A 131 -11.45 -3.20 1.28
C GLY A 131 -11.92 -4.62 1.57
N THR A 132 -11.82 -5.08 2.82
CA THR A 132 -12.33 -6.41 3.22
C THR A 132 -13.84 -6.51 3.10
N VAL A 133 -14.58 -5.46 3.47
CA VAL A 133 -16.04 -5.43 3.37
C VAL A 133 -16.47 -5.44 1.91
N THR A 134 -15.88 -4.61 1.05
CA THR A 134 -16.22 -4.58 -0.38
C THR A 134 -15.92 -5.92 -1.06
N LEU A 135 -14.75 -6.52 -0.79
CA LEU A 135 -14.41 -7.84 -1.29
C LEU A 135 -15.39 -8.90 -0.80
N SER A 136 -15.76 -8.89 0.49
CA SER A 136 -16.73 -9.84 1.04
C SER A 136 -18.11 -9.71 0.38
N CYS A 137 -18.57 -8.48 0.10
CA CYS A 137 -19.80 -8.23 -0.63
C CYS A 137 -19.72 -8.76 -2.08
N ILE A 138 -18.61 -8.52 -2.78
CA ILE A 138 -18.38 -9.05 -4.14
C ILE A 138 -18.39 -10.58 -4.13
N MET A 139 -17.71 -11.20 -3.18
CA MET A 139 -17.63 -12.66 -3.03
C MET A 139 -19.01 -13.26 -2.77
N LEU A 140 -19.78 -12.66 -1.86
CA LEU A 140 -21.13 -13.10 -1.52
C LEU A 140 -22.09 -12.95 -2.70
N SER A 141 -22.03 -11.82 -3.41
CA SER A 141 -22.82 -11.58 -4.63
C SER A 141 -22.46 -12.58 -5.73
N SER A 142 -21.17 -12.79 -5.96
CA SER A 142 -20.66 -13.75 -6.94
C SER A 142 -21.08 -15.18 -6.62
N LEU A 143 -21.02 -15.60 -5.35
CA LEU A 143 -21.44 -16.94 -4.94
C LEU A 143 -22.96 -17.12 -5.05
N SER A 144 -23.74 -16.08 -4.76
CA SER A 144 -25.20 -16.16 -4.76
C SER A 144 -25.78 -16.13 -6.18
N ILE A 145 -25.22 -15.29 -7.05
CA ILE A 145 -25.73 -15.03 -8.40
C ILE A 145 -24.91 -15.81 -9.43
N ASN A 146 -23.61 -15.54 -9.55
CA ASN A 146 -22.80 -16.03 -10.66
C ASN A 146 -22.49 -17.53 -10.56
N PHE A 147 -22.15 -18.01 -9.36
CA PHE A 147 -21.84 -19.42 -9.14
C PHE A 147 -23.07 -20.31 -9.38
N ARG A 148 -24.26 -19.86 -8.97
CA ARG A 148 -25.54 -20.58 -9.22
C ARG A 148 -25.83 -20.74 -10.71
N HIS A 149 -25.37 -19.81 -11.55
CA HIS A 149 -25.57 -19.84 -13.00
C HIS A 149 -24.32 -20.32 -13.77
N ARG A 150 -23.31 -20.87 -13.09
CA ARG A 150 -22.00 -21.27 -13.68
C ARG A 150 -21.35 -20.17 -14.53
N LYS A 151 -21.46 -18.91 -14.08
CA LYS A 151 -20.79 -17.75 -14.68
C LYS A 151 -19.59 -17.34 -13.83
N LEU A 152 -18.52 -16.89 -14.48
CA LEU A 152 -17.36 -16.28 -13.82
C LEU A 152 -17.77 -14.95 -13.16
N THR A 153 -17.05 -14.52 -12.11
CA THR A 153 -17.37 -13.27 -11.40
C THR A 153 -17.25 -12.06 -12.32
N TYR A 154 -16.16 -12.02 -13.06
CA TYR A 154 -15.94 -11.08 -14.14
C TYR A 154 -15.74 -11.89 -15.41
N ARG A 155 -16.37 -11.43 -16.48
CA ARG A 155 -16.17 -12.07 -17.78
C ARG A 155 -14.72 -11.86 -18.19
N ALA A 156 -14.11 -12.91 -18.73
CA ALA A 156 -12.70 -12.94 -19.06
C ALA A 156 -12.48 -13.98 -20.16
N TRP A 157 -11.54 -13.71 -21.06
CA TRP A 157 -11.21 -14.62 -22.14
C TRP A 157 -10.16 -15.63 -21.66
N LEU A 158 -10.48 -16.92 -21.77
CA LEU A 158 -9.59 -18.02 -21.39
C LEU A 158 -9.20 -18.82 -22.64
N PRO A 159 -7.94 -19.26 -22.78
CA PRO A 159 -7.49 -20.02 -23.93
C PRO A 159 -7.99 -21.47 -23.95
N PHE A 160 -8.81 -21.87 -22.97
CA PHE A 160 -9.38 -23.20 -22.81
C PHE A 160 -10.88 -23.11 -22.51
N ASP A 161 -11.62 -24.11 -22.97
CA ASP A 161 -13.04 -24.24 -22.65
C ASP A 161 -13.22 -24.66 -21.20
N TYR A 162 -13.86 -23.80 -20.41
CA TYR A 162 -14.19 -24.06 -19.01
C TYR A 162 -15.55 -24.77 -18.84
N SER A 163 -16.03 -25.47 -19.87
CA SER A 163 -17.28 -26.27 -19.81
C SER A 163 -17.21 -27.41 -18.79
N SER A 164 -15.99 -27.90 -18.50
CA SER A 164 -15.74 -28.86 -17.42
C SER A 164 -15.79 -28.20 -16.05
N THR A 165 -16.49 -28.83 -15.10
CA THR A 165 -16.65 -28.34 -13.72
C THR A 165 -15.32 -28.05 -13.03
N LEU A 166 -14.29 -28.87 -13.28
CA LEU A 166 -12.96 -28.69 -12.68
C LEU A 166 -12.28 -27.43 -13.21
N LEU A 167 -12.30 -27.23 -14.53
CA LEU A 167 -11.68 -26.06 -15.17
C LEU A 167 -12.41 -24.77 -14.78
N PHE A 168 -13.74 -24.81 -14.68
CA PHE A 168 -14.53 -23.70 -14.16
C PHE A 168 -14.10 -23.31 -12.74
N TYR A 169 -13.98 -24.28 -11.83
CA TYR A 169 -13.59 -24.02 -10.44
C TYR A 169 -12.17 -23.43 -10.34
N LEU A 170 -11.23 -23.95 -11.13
CA LEU A 170 -9.86 -23.43 -11.19
C LEU A 170 -9.83 -21.98 -11.69
N ALA A 171 -10.54 -21.67 -12.78
CA ALA A 171 -10.63 -20.33 -13.31
C ALA A 171 -11.31 -19.37 -12.32
N TYR A 172 -12.40 -19.81 -11.67
CA TYR A 172 -13.11 -19.02 -10.67
C TYR A 172 -12.22 -18.68 -9.46
N ILE A 173 -11.52 -19.67 -8.89
CA ILE A 173 -10.58 -19.42 -7.79
C ILE A 173 -9.44 -18.50 -8.22
N HIS A 174 -8.89 -18.71 -9.42
CA HIS A 174 -7.83 -17.88 -9.97
C HIS A 174 -8.25 -16.40 -10.05
N GLN A 175 -9.45 -16.11 -10.58
CA GLN A 175 -9.98 -14.76 -10.62
C GLN A 175 -10.16 -14.18 -9.21
N LEU A 176 -10.70 -14.98 -8.29
CA LEU A 176 -11.01 -14.57 -6.93
C LEU A 176 -9.76 -14.17 -6.13
N ILE A 177 -8.72 -14.99 -6.23
CA ILE A 177 -7.41 -14.73 -5.61
C ILE A 177 -6.77 -13.50 -6.25
N SER A 178 -6.76 -13.44 -7.59
CA SER A 178 -6.13 -12.32 -8.31
C SER A 178 -6.78 -10.98 -7.96
N LEU A 179 -8.11 -10.93 -7.91
CA LEU A 179 -8.88 -9.76 -7.51
C LEU A 179 -8.57 -9.34 -6.07
N THR A 180 -8.59 -10.31 -5.15
CA THR A 180 -8.31 -10.07 -3.73
C THR A 180 -6.91 -9.48 -3.53
N VAL A 181 -5.91 -10.09 -4.16
CA VAL A 181 -4.52 -9.62 -4.07
C VAL A 181 -4.37 -8.24 -4.71
N ALA A 182 -4.96 -7.99 -5.88
CA ALA A 182 -4.90 -6.68 -6.52
C ALA A 182 -5.53 -5.57 -5.68
N ALA A 183 -6.68 -5.85 -5.05
CA ALA A 183 -7.35 -4.90 -4.17
C ALA A 183 -6.48 -4.52 -2.96
N PHE A 184 -5.92 -5.52 -2.27
CA PHE A 184 -5.02 -5.25 -1.13
C PHE A 184 -3.68 -4.64 -1.55
N LEU A 185 -3.17 -4.93 -2.75
CA LEU A 185 -2.01 -4.25 -3.30
C LEU A 185 -2.27 -2.75 -3.47
N ASN A 186 -3.39 -2.38 -4.09
CA ASN A 186 -3.76 -0.97 -4.25
C ASN A 186 -3.88 -0.27 -2.89
N VAL A 187 -4.57 -0.89 -1.93
CA VAL A 187 -4.66 -0.36 -0.56
C VAL A 187 -3.25 -0.20 0.05
N GLY A 188 -2.35 -1.15 -0.16
CA GLY A 188 -0.98 -1.09 0.31
C GLY A 188 -0.19 0.07 -0.29
N PHE A 189 -0.29 0.28 -1.60
CA PHE A 189 0.38 1.40 -2.27
C PHE A 189 -0.16 2.76 -1.83
N ASP A 190 -1.49 2.90 -1.76
CA ASP A 190 -2.12 4.17 -1.43
C ASP A 190 -1.84 4.56 0.04
N THR A 191 -1.89 3.58 0.95
CA THR A 191 -1.51 3.79 2.36
C THR A 191 -0.02 4.01 2.54
N LEU A 192 0.85 3.43 1.70
CA LEU A 192 2.30 3.68 1.73
C LEU A 192 2.60 5.14 1.38
N ILE A 193 2.08 5.61 0.24
CA ILE A 193 2.32 6.97 -0.23
C ILE A 193 1.72 7.98 0.75
N CYS A 194 0.45 7.80 1.12
CA CYS A 194 -0.22 8.66 2.09
C CYS A 194 0.52 8.69 3.43
N GLY A 195 0.93 7.52 3.93
CA GLY A 195 1.65 7.42 5.19
C GLY A 195 3.02 8.10 5.16
N LEU A 196 3.77 7.97 4.06
CA LEU A 196 5.04 8.70 3.87
C LEU A 196 4.83 10.22 3.85
N LEU A 197 3.79 10.71 3.15
CA LEU A 197 3.46 12.13 3.13
C LEU A 197 3.11 12.65 4.54
N VAL A 198 2.33 11.90 5.30
CA VAL A 198 1.99 12.26 6.69
C VAL A 198 3.24 12.28 7.58
N HIS A 199 4.18 11.36 7.39
CA HIS A 199 5.47 11.40 8.08
C HIS A 199 6.28 12.64 7.72
N VAL A 200 6.31 13.07 6.46
CA VAL A 200 6.96 14.32 6.05
C VAL A 200 6.32 15.52 6.77
N CYS A 201 4.98 15.58 6.83
CA CYS A 201 4.27 16.62 7.59
C CYS A 201 4.66 16.62 9.07
N CYS A 202 4.74 15.44 9.70
CA CYS A 202 5.20 15.30 11.08
C CYS A 202 6.62 15.85 11.27
N GLN A 203 7.53 15.59 10.34
CA GLN A 203 8.90 16.08 10.40
C GLN A 203 8.96 17.62 10.26
N ILE A 204 8.12 18.23 9.42
CA ILE A 204 7.99 19.69 9.30
C ILE A 204 7.48 20.30 10.62
N GLU A 205 6.54 19.66 11.31
CA GLU A 205 6.04 20.12 12.61
C GLU A 205 7.11 20.04 13.70
N ILE A 206 7.88 18.94 13.74
CA ILE A 206 9.03 18.79 14.65
C ILE A 206 10.10 19.85 14.36
N PHE A 207 10.40 20.10 13.08
CA PHE A 207 11.35 21.13 12.67
C PHE A 207 10.89 22.52 13.11
N THR A 208 9.62 22.85 12.90
CA THR A 208 9.00 24.11 13.34
C THR A 208 9.10 24.27 14.87
N TYR A 209 8.83 23.20 15.62
CA TYR A 209 8.99 23.20 17.08
C TYR A 209 10.43 23.49 17.51
N ARG A 210 11.42 22.87 16.85
CA ARG A 210 12.85 23.11 17.13
C ARG A 210 13.25 24.55 16.83
N LEU A 211 12.82 25.09 15.68
CA LEU A 211 13.08 26.48 15.30
C LEU A 211 12.51 27.47 16.30
N ARG A 212 11.24 27.31 16.69
CA ARG A 212 10.60 28.19 17.70
C ARG A 212 11.36 28.22 19.01
N LYS A 213 11.91 27.08 19.44
CA LYS A 213 12.71 27.01 20.66
C LYS A 213 14.06 27.71 20.52
N ILE A 214 14.71 27.60 19.36
CA ILE A 214 15.98 28.30 19.09
C ILE A 214 15.76 29.81 19.11
N VAL A 215 14.70 30.30 18.47
CA VAL A 215 14.34 31.73 18.47
C VAL A 215 14.06 32.21 19.90
N SER A 216 13.20 31.50 20.65
CA SER A 216 12.91 31.85 22.04
C SER A 216 14.15 31.86 22.94
N TYR A 217 15.11 30.95 22.73
CA TYR A 217 16.36 30.97 23.49
C TYR A 217 17.25 32.16 23.11
N SER A 218 17.29 32.52 21.83
CA SER A 218 18.02 33.69 21.34
C SER A 218 17.46 34.99 21.92
N ASP A 219 16.14 35.13 22.00
CA ASP A 219 15.49 36.31 22.57
C ASP A 219 15.80 36.44 24.07
N VAL A 220 15.71 35.33 24.82
CA VAL A 220 16.09 35.29 26.24
C VAL A 220 17.56 35.65 26.43
N LEU A 221 18.46 35.13 25.59
CA LEU A 221 19.89 35.43 25.67
C LEU A 221 20.15 36.92 25.42
N ARG A 222 19.45 37.51 24.44
CA ARG A 222 19.53 38.94 24.12
C ARG A 222 19.07 39.81 25.28
N ASP A 223 17.96 39.45 25.91
CA ASP A 223 17.44 40.15 27.10
C ASP A 223 18.40 40.04 28.29
N CYS A 224 18.98 38.85 28.54
CA CYS A 224 19.99 38.68 29.59
C CYS A 224 21.25 39.52 29.34
N THR A 225 21.75 39.58 28.10
CA THR A 225 22.89 40.45 27.78
C THR A 225 22.57 41.94 27.97
N CYS A 226 21.36 42.38 27.57
CA CYS A 226 20.93 43.76 27.77
C CYS A 226 20.77 44.12 29.27
N VAL A 227 20.36 43.16 30.11
CA VAL A 227 20.27 43.36 31.55
C VAL A 227 21.66 43.43 32.19
N CYS A 228 22.60 42.57 31.81
CA CYS A 228 23.98 42.63 32.32
C CYS A 228 24.66 43.97 32.01
N TYR A 229 24.51 44.51 30.81
CA TYR A 229 25.05 45.84 30.46
C TYR A 229 24.43 47.00 31.26
N LYS A 230 23.23 46.80 31.82
CA LYS A 230 22.53 47.83 32.61
C LYS A 230 22.98 47.90 34.08
N TYR A 231 23.70 46.88 34.56
CA TYR A 231 24.20 46.81 35.94
C TYR A 231 25.72 47.08 36.04
N GLU A 232 26.40 47.34 34.93
CA GLU A 232 27.83 47.71 34.86
C GLU A 232 28.08 49.22 34.66
N ILE A 233 27.04 50.06 34.73
CA ILE A 233 27.11 51.54 34.73
C ILE A 233 26.57 52.04 36.06
#